data_AF-A0A1J5GVV0-F1
#
_entry.id   AF-A0A1J5GVV0-F1
#
_cell.length_a   1.000
_cell.length_b   1.000
_cell.length_c   1.000
_cell.angle_alpha   90.00
_cell.angle_beta   90.00
_cell.angle_gamma   90.00
#
_symmetry.space_group_name_H-M   'P 1'
#
loop_
_entity.id
_entity.type
_entity.pdbx_description
1 polymer ?
#
loop_
_entity_poly.entity_id
_entity_poly.type
_entity_poly.pdbx_seq_one_letter_code
_entity_poly.pdbx_strand_id
1 'polypeptide(L)'
;MNFDEKLEELVKGLSEKREIVERQEDLFLEKTVEVFTREDLTRKIDKSIKNKKPLVIKHGIDPTSNYLHLGHYISLRKLRILQRLGHQIVFLIGDLTAQIGDPSDKTAERKPLTEKEVKENIKGLRRQIGKALSLSSKDKEILPVKIVYNSQWLKKMPLSEFLSLTSLMTVSRMLERDNFAKRFKENKPISIREFLYPFLQGYDSVELKSDIEIGGTDQTFNMLAGRQIEEAYGLEPQAVITLPLLLGTDGRKMSKSLGNCISLADSSEDVFGKIMSIPDNLLKDYFYLLTDLSFSQWRQIRDEMRKGYNPKKVKEALASILVANLFSPEIAKKEKEKFNRLFAKKVVTDKDVKEIFTRGPIKLIDLLNKEKIIKSKSEARRLISSKAIKLIEGQGQIVISNPDYLIEKSGSIFKIGKRIFIKVIFR
;
A
#
# COMPACT_ATOMS: atom_id res chain seq x y z
N MET A 1 54.21 17.65 2.20
CA MET A 1 53.03 18.51 2.37
C MET A 1 53.28 19.55 3.43
N ASN A 2 53.14 20.83 3.10
CA ASN A 2 53.12 21.90 4.09
C ASN A 2 51.79 21.89 4.88
N PHE A 3 51.66 22.75 5.90
CA PHE A 3 50.45 22.82 6.73
C PHE A 3 49.19 23.20 5.93
N ASP A 4 49.30 24.10 4.97
CA ASP A 4 48.21 24.58 4.13
C ASP A 4 47.69 23.47 3.20
N GLU A 5 48.58 22.68 2.59
CA GLU A 5 48.20 21.52 1.77
C GLU A 5 47.49 20.44 2.60
N LYS A 6 47.90 20.23 3.87
CA LYS A 6 47.20 19.33 4.81
C LYS A 6 45.81 19.87 5.18
N LEU A 7 45.67 21.18 5.32
CA LEU A 7 44.41 21.82 5.65
C LEU A 7 43.44 21.74 4.46
N GLU A 8 43.90 21.98 3.24
CA GLU A 8 43.10 21.86 2.02
C GLU A 8 42.61 20.42 1.78
N GLU A 9 43.48 19.42 1.96
CA GLU A 9 43.09 18.01 1.84
C GLU A 9 42.08 17.61 2.92
N LEU A 10 42.25 18.12 4.16
CA LEU A 10 41.29 17.91 5.25
C LEU A 10 39.93 18.54 4.93
N VAL A 11 39.91 19.79 4.45
CA VAL A 11 38.68 20.52 4.09
C VAL A 11 37.97 19.84 2.91
N LYS A 12 38.71 19.41 1.89
CA LYS A 12 38.16 18.67 0.75
C LYS A 12 37.56 17.33 1.20
N GLY A 13 38.26 16.57 2.04
CA GLY A 13 37.75 15.33 2.60
C GLY A 13 36.53 15.51 3.50
N LEU A 14 36.41 16.64 4.21
CA LEU A 14 35.21 16.99 4.98
C LEU A 14 34.02 17.34 4.07
N SER A 15 34.27 18.06 2.97
CA SER A 15 33.25 18.40 1.97
C SER A 15 32.69 17.16 1.27
N GLU A 16 33.57 16.25 0.81
CA GLU A 16 33.15 15.00 0.15
C GLU A 16 32.37 14.09 1.11
N LYS A 17 32.79 14.00 2.37
CA LYS A 17 32.05 13.23 3.39
C LYS A 17 30.67 13.81 3.65
N ARG A 18 30.57 15.13 3.77
CA ARG A 18 29.30 15.83 3.95
C ARG A 18 28.35 15.56 2.78
N GLU A 19 28.86 15.60 1.55
CA GLU A 19 28.08 15.30 0.35
C GLU A 19 27.57 13.84 0.33
N ILE A 20 28.38 12.88 0.79
CA ILE A 20 27.95 11.47 0.90
C ILE A 20 26.85 11.30 1.95
N VAL A 21 26.97 11.96 3.10
CA VAL A 21 25.94 11.95 4.16
C VAL A 21 24.64 12.54 3.64
N GLU A 22 24.68 13.72 3.03
CA GLU A 22 23.51 14.41 2.47
C GLU A 22 22.81 13.56 1.41
N ARG A 23 23.56 12.94 0.49
CA ARG A 23 23.00 12.03 -0.53
C ARG A 23 22.35 10.78 0.06
N GLN A 24 22.89 10.21 1.13
CA GLN A 24 22.24 9.08 1.81
C GLN A 24 20.99 9.54 2.56
N GLU A 25 21.06 10.66 3.27
CA GLU A 25 19.93 11.24 4.00
C GLU A 25 18.74 11.49 3.07
N ASP A 26 18.95 12.02 1.87
CA ASP A 26 17.90 12.20 0.87
C ASP A 26 17.14 10.89 0.57
N LEU A 27 17.84 9.76 0.50
CA LEU A 27 17.22 8.44 0.30
C LEU A 27 16.45 7.95 1.51
N PHE A 28 16.82 8.35 2.73
CA PHE A 28 16.01 8.12 3.93
C PHE A 28 14.72 8.96 3.87
N LEU A 29 14.83 10.24 3.51
CA LEU A 29 13.74 11.22 3.53
C LEU A 29 12.74 11.08 2.36
N GLU A 30 13.17 10.53 1.23
CA GLU A 30 12.30 10.44 0.05
C GLU A 30 11.02 9.64 0.35
N LYS A 31 9.84 10.14 -0.05
CA LYS A 31 8.55 9.44 0.13
C LYS A 31 8.19 9.16 1.61
N THR A 32 8.73 9.96 2.54
CA THR A 32 8.34 9.94 3.96
C THR A 32 7.30 11.03 4.24
N VAL A 33 6.57 10.90 5.34
CA VAL A 33 5.68 11.95 5.84
C VAL A 33 6.41 12.82 6.85
N GLU A 34 7.02 12.18 7.85
CA GLU A 34 7.71 12.87 8.93
C GLU A 34 8.90 12.04 9.42
N VAL A 35 9.98 12.74 9.76
CA VAL A 35 11.16 12.18 10.44
C VAL A 35 11.32 12.91 11.76
N PHE A 36 11.08 12.19 12.85
CA PHE A 36 11.26 12.72 14.18
C PHE A 36 12.74 12.67 14.52
N THR A 37 13.26 13.79 15.04
CA THR A 37 14.70 13.99 15.34
C THR A 37 15.57 13.80 14.11
N ARG A 38 15.39 14.67 13.11
CA ARG A 38 16.16 14.63 11.87
C ARG A 38 17.66 14.79 12.12
N GLU A 39 18.04 15.61 13.10
CA GLU A 39 19.41 15.78 13.53
C GLU A 39 20.03 14.47 14.05
N ASP A 40 19.24 13.66 14.76
CA ASP A 40 19.67 12.33 15.22
C ASP A 40 19.87 11.37 14.06
N LEU A 41 18.97 11.40 13.07
CA LEU A 41 19.12 10.62 11.84
C LEU A 41 20.44 10.97 11.13
N THR A 42 20.69 12.26 10.87
CA THR A 42 21.93 12.73 10.22
C THR A 42 23.16 12.28 11.01
N ARG A 43 23.15 12.44 12.34
CA ARG A 43 24.26 12.02 13.21
C ARG A 43 24.49 10.51 13.18
N LYS A 44 23.43 9.69 13.15
CA LYS A 44 23.52 8.22 13.04
C LYS A 44 24.09 7.81 11.69
N ILE A 45 23.65 8.44 10.60
CA ILE A 45 24.19 8.22 9.24
C ILE A 45 25.69 8.54 9.21
N ASP A 46 26.10 9.70 9.73
CA ASP A 46 27.52 10.09 9.82
C ASP A 46 28.34 9.08 10.63
N LYS A 47 27.87 8.69 11.82
CA LYS A 47 28.51 7.65 12.66
C LYS A 47 28.63 6.31 11.89
N SER A 48 27.59 5.91 11.16
CA SER A 48 27.56 4.67 10.38
C SER A 48 28.63 4.68 9.29
N ILE A 49 28.70 5.76 8.51
CA ILE A 49 29.69 5.94 7.44
C ILE A 49 31.11 5.98 8.02
N LYS A 50 31.34 6.80 9.06
CA LYS A 50 32.65 6.98 9.69
C LYS A 50 33.20 5.67 10.26
N ASN A 51 32.35 4.89 10.90
CA ASN A 51 32.75 3.65 11.56
C ASN A 51 32.61 2.41 10.66
N LYS A 52 32.14 2.58 9.42
CA LYS A 52 31.80 1.49 8.48
C LYS A 52 30.91 0.42 9.13
N LYS A 53 30.00 0.85 10.01
CA LYS A 53 29.10 -0.03 10.75
C LYS A 53 27.67 0.22 10.24
N PRO A 54 26.97 -0.81 9.74
CA PRO A 54 25.60 -0.64 9.27
C PRO A 54 24.67 -0.25 10.42
N LEU A 55 23.72 0.64 10.14
CA LEU A 55 22.61 0.94 11.05
C LEU A 55 21.68 -0.27 11.17
N VAL A 56 21.09 -0.45 12.34
CA VAL A 56 20.03 -1.42 12.62
C VAL A 56 18.68 -0.76 12.37
N ILE A 57 18.00 -1.19 11.30
CA ILE A 57 16.72 -0.61 10.88
C ILE A 57 15.60 -1.60 11.21
N LYS A 58 14.77 -1.24 12.18
CA LYS A 58 13.62 -2.03 12.63
C LYS A 58 12.38 -1.68 11.79
N HIS A 59 11.66 -2.72 11.38
CA HIS A 59 10.28 -2.61 10.92
C HIS A 59 9.48 -3.79 11.47
N GLY A 60 8.45 -3.48 12.28
CA GLY A 60 7.59 -4.48 12.91
C GLY A 60 6.28 -4.69 12.15
N ILE A 61 5.78 -5.93 12.16
CA ILE A 61 4.41 -6.23 11.75
C ILE A 61 3.77 -7.31 12.64
N ASP A 62 2.52 -7.07 13.02
CA ASP A 62 1.69 -8.09 13.65
C ASP A 62 1.04 -8.99 12.57
N PRO A 63 1.27 -10.31 12.59
CA PRO A 63 0.71 -11.28 11.64
C PRO A 63 -0.81 -11.48 11.84
N THR A 64 -1.59 -10.46 11.46
CA THR A 64 -3.05 -10.47 11.56
C THR A 64 -3.77 -11.21 10.43
N SER A 65 -3.05 -11.54 9.36
CA SER A 65 -3.48 -12.49 8.34
C SER A 65 -2.27 -13.12 7.66
N ASN A 66 -2.52 -14.15 6.85
CA ASN A 66 -1.52 -14.87 6.05
C ASN A 66 -0.93 -14.09 4.86
N TYR A 67 -1.28 -12.82 4.67
CA TYR A 67 -0.75 -12.02 3.55
C TYR A 67 -0.49 -10.56 3.88
N LEU A 68 0.48 -9.98 3.16
CA LEU A 68 0.76 -8.56 3.10
C LEU A 68 0.03 -7.94 1.91
N HIS A 69 -0.40 -6.68 2.01
CA HIS A 69 -0.96 -5.92 0.89
C HIS A 69 -0.07 -4.75 0.51
N LEU A 70 -0.41 -4.03 -0.56
CA LEU A 70 0.36 -2.89 -1.06
C LEU A 70 0.60 -1.79 -0.02
N GLY A 71 -0.26 -1.63 0.98
CA GLY A 71 0.03 -0.77 2.14
C GLY A 71 1.35 -1.12 2.86
N HIS A 72 1.62 -2.41 3.11
CA HIS A 72 2.91 -2.84 3.68
C HIS A 72 4.05 -2.79 2.66
N TYR A 73 3.72 -2.88 1.37
CA TYR A 73 4.72 -2.86 0.31
C TYR A 73 5.45 -1.51 0.24
N ILE A 74 4.81 -0.39 0.63
CA ILE A 74 5.48 0.90 0.76
C ILE A 74 6.66 0.81 1.73
N SER A 75 6.43 0.26 2.92
CA SER A 75 7.49 0.04 3.92
C SER A 75 8.56 -0.89 3.39
N LEU A 76 8.17 -2.02 2.78
CA LEU A 76 9.13 -2.96 2.18
C LEU A 76 10.02 -2.30 1.10
N ARG A 77 9.47 -1.39 0.29
CA ARG A 77 10.25 -0.67 -0.73
C ARG A 77 11.24 0.31 -0.10
N LYS A 78 10.83 1.06 0.93
CA LYS A 78 11.76 1.90 1.70
C LYS A 78 12.88 1.07 2.30
N LEU A 79 12.54 -0.04 2.96
CA LEU A 79 13.54 -0.96 3.52
C LEU A 79 14.47 -1.52 2.45
N ARG A 80 14.01 -1.77 1.22
CA ARG A 80 14.86 -2.23 0.12
C ARG A 80 15.91 -1.20 -0.28
N ILE A 81 15.55 0.08 -0.31
CA ILE A 81 16.50 1.18 -0.56
C ILE A 81 17.57 1.17 0.53
N LEU A 82 17.17 1.11 1.79
CA LEU A 82 18.11 1.13 2.92
C LEU A 82 18.96 -0.14 3.02
N GLN A 83 18.40 -1.28 2.59
CA GLN A 83 19.14 -2.53 2.45
C GLN A 83 20.26 -2.42 1.39
N ARG A 84 19.98 -1.72 0.27
CA ARG A 84 20.97 -1.46 -0.79
C ARG A 84 22.04 -0.46 -0.38
N LEU A 85 21.77 0.39 0.62
CA LEU A 85 22.78 1.22 1.26
C LEU A 85 23.69 0.43 2.24
N GLY A 86 23.49 -0.89 2.35
CA GLY A 86 24.30 -1.77 3.18
C GLY A 86 23.85 -1.84 4.64
N HIS A 87 22.74 -1.21 5.01
CA HIS A 87 22.22 -1.25 6.38
C HIS A 87 21.55 -2.59 6.71
N GLN A 88 21.54 -2.95 7.99
CA GLN A 88 20.93 -4.18 8.47
C GLN A 88 19.44 -3.99 8.67
N ILE A 89 18.63 -4.57 7.79
CA ILE A 89 17.18 -4.62 7.99
C ILE A 89 16.85 -5.73 8.98
N VAL A 90 16.15 -5.35 10.06
CA VAL A 90 15.55 -6.27 11.02
C VAL A 90 14.03 -6.19 10.87
N PHE A 91 13.48 -7.26 10.30
CA PHE A 91 12.04 -7.39 10.07
C PHE A 91 11.42 -8.17 11.24
N LEU A 92 10.77 -7.46 12.14
CA LEU A 92 10.21 -8.03 13.36
C LEU A 92 8.80 -8.55 13.11
N ILE A 93 8.58 -9.80 13.48
CA ILE A 93 7.27 -10.43 13.50
C ILE A 93 6.73 -10.38 14.93
N GLY A 94 5.64 -9.63 15.11
CA GLY A 94 4.97 -9.46 16.39
C GLY A 94 4.10 -10.63 16.78
N ASP A 95 4.68 -11.82 17.00
CA ASP A 95 3.93 -13.04 17.24
C ASP A 95 3.31 -13.12 18.64
N LEU A 96 3.83 -12.38 19.62
CA LEU A 96 3.16 -12.18 20.91
C LEU A 96 2.22 -10.97 20.86
N THR A 97 2.66 -9.85 20.29
CA THR A 97 1.88 -8.61 20.19
C THR A 97 0.62 -8.76 19.34
N ALA A 98 0.64 -9.61 18.30
CA ALA A 98 -0.57 -9.96 17.54
C ALA A 98 -1.65 -10.67 18.37
N GLN A 99 -1.25 -11.38 19.43
CA GLN A 99 -2.21 -11.97 20.37
C GLN A 99 -2.86 -10.89 21.23
N ILE A 100 -2.21 -9.73 21.42
CA ILE A 100 -2.73 -8.57 22.14
C ILE A 100 -3.64 -7.72 21.27
N GLY A 101 -3.14 -7.36 20.09
CA GLY A 101 -3.86 -6.55 19.11
C GLY A 101 -3.50 -5.08 19.20
N ASP A 102 -2.82 -4.58 18.16
CA ASP A 102 -2.49 -3.17 18.02
C ASP A 102 -3.74 -2.26 17.94
N PRO A 103 -3.89 -1.28 18.86
CA PRO A 103 -4.99 -0.33 18.84
C PRO A 103 -4.73 0.88 17.92
N SER A 104 -3.56 1.00 17.30
CA SER A 104 -3.10 2.25 16.67
C SER A 104 -4.01 2.83 15.60
N ASP A 105 -4.77 1.96 14.93
CA ASP A 105 -5.26 2.24 13.61
C ASP A 105 -6.78 1.98 13.47
N LYS A 106 -7.47 1.67 14.57
CA LYS A 106 -8.90 1.25 14.59
C LYS A 106 -9.74 1.88 15.70
N THR A 107 -10.92 2.35 15.33
CA THR A 107 -11.93 2.90 16.25
C THR A 107 -12.71 1.84 17.04
N ALA A 108 -12.35 0.56 16.93
CA ALA A 108 -12.99 -0.56 17.61
C ALA A 108 -11.92 -1.55 18.09
N GLU A 109 -12.23 -2.26 19.18
CA GLU A 109 -11.34 -3.25 19.79
C GLU A 109 -10.97 -4.37 18.81
N ARG A 110 -9.68 -4.74 18.76
CA ARG A 110 -9.23 -5.89 17.98
C ARG A 110 -9.54 -7.18 18.72
N LYS A 111 -10.06 -8.18 17.99
CA LYS A 111 -10.13 -9.54 18.52
C LYS A 111 -8.71 -10.11 18.65
N PRO A 112 -8.30 -10.57 19.85
CA PRO A 112 -7.05 -11.31 20.06
C PRO A 112 -6.96 -12.51 19.12
N LEU A 113 -5.79 -12.75 18.54
CA LEU A 113 -5.51 -13.97 17.80
C LEU A 113 -4.94 -15.05 18.73
N THR A 114 -5.30 -16.29 18.50
CA THR A 114 -4.67 -17.43 19.17
C THR A 114 -3.25 -17.66 18.64
N GLU A 115 -2.39 -18.29 19.45
CA GLU A 115 -1.03 -18.65 19.02
C GLU A 115 -1.05 -19.52 17.73
N LYS A 116 -2.07 -20.39 17.58
CA LYS A 116 -2.25 -21.22 16.39
C LYS A 116 -2.56 -20.38 15.14
N GLU A 117 -3.49 -19.43 15.24
CA GLU A 117 -3.81 -18.51 14.13
C GLU A 117 -2.62 -17.64 13.76
N VAL A 118 -1.88 -17.12 14.76
CA VAL A 118 -0.66 -16.35 14.53
C VAL A 118 0.37 -17.19 13.76
N LYS A 119 0.63 -18.43 14.21
CA LYS A 119 1.56 -19.33 13.51
C LYS A 119 1.13 -19.62 12.08
N GLU A 120 -0.16 -19.80 11.83
CA GLU A 120 -0.70 -19.99 10.47
C GLU A 120 -0.53 -18.73 9.62
N ASN A 121 -0.81 -17.55 10.18
CA ASN A 121 -0.65 -16.27 9.49
C ASN A 121 0.80 -15.96 9.14
N ILE A 122 1.76 -16.43 9.95
CA ILE A 122 3.19 -16.29 9.65
C ILE A 122 3.56 -17.11 8.40
N LYS A 123 2.85 -18.21 8.12
CA LYS A 123 3.11 -19.05 6.94
C LYS A 123 2.92 -18.22 5.68
N GLY A 124 3.98 -18.13 4.88
CA GLY A 124 3.98 -17.40 3.62
C GLY A 124 4.34 -15.92 3.72
N LEU A 125 4.44 -15.32 4.93
CA LEU A 125 4.96 -13.94 5.06
C LEU A 125 6.40 -13.85 4.61
N ARG A 126 7.25 -14.81 5.01
CA ARG A 126 8.66 -14.86 4.58
C ARG A 126 8.79 -14.84 3.05
N ARG A 127 7.96 -15.61 2.34
CA ARG A 127 7.94 -15.62 0.86
C ARG A 127 7.53 -14.27 0.28
N GLN A 128 6.56 -13.60 0.90
CA GLN A 128 6.10 -12.28 0.47
C GLN A 128 7.13 -11.18 0.75
N ILE A 129 7.79 -11.21 1.91
CA ILE A 129 8.91 -10.32 2.25
C ILE A 129 10.04 -10.49 1.22
N GLY A 130 10.34 -11.74 0.83
CA GLY A 130 11.34 -12.08 -0.19
C GLY A 130 11.01 -11.58 -1.61
N LYS A 131 9.78 -11.12 -1.88
CA LYS A 131 9.46 -10.43 -3.16
C LYS A 131 10.05 -9.02 -3.23
N ALA A 132 10.35 -8.40 -2.08
CA ALA A 132 10.82 -7.02 -2.02
C ALA A 132 12.24 -6.90 -1.46
N LEU A 133 12.60 -7.75 -0.49
CA LEU A 133 13.87 -7.69 0.24
C LEU A 133 14.75 -8.91 -0.05
N SER A 134 16.07 -8.71 -0.04
CA SER A 134 17.00 -9.82 -0.17
C SER A 134 17.04 -10.65 1.12
N LEU A 135 16.74 -11.94 1.01
CA LEU A 135 16.85 -12.90 2.11
C LEU A 135 18.16 -13.70 2.06
N SER A 136 19.04 -13.41 1.11
CA SER A 136 20.22 -14.22 0.81
C SER A 136 21.49 -13.37 0.86
N SER A 137 22.56 -13.95 1.39
CA SER A 137 23.91 -13.37 1.44
C SER A 137 24.70 -13.54 0.14
N LYS A 138 24.04 -13.86 -0.98
CA LYS A 138 24.71 -14.04 -2.28
C LYS A 138 25.34 -12.75 -2.79
N ASP A 139 24.72 -11.63 -2.49
CA ASP A 139 25.27 -10.31 -2.75
C ASP A 139 26.13 -9.91 -1.54
N LYS A 140 27.44 -9.73 -1.75
CA LYS A 140 28.38 -9.40 -0.66
C LYS A 140 28.20 -7.98 -0.16
N GLU A 141 27.56 -7.11 -0.93
CA GLU A 141 27.34 -5.70 -0.58
C GLU A 141 26.01 -5.47 0.15
N ILE A 142 25.11 -6.47 0.16
CA ILE A 142 23.78 -6.37 0.75
C ILE A 142 23.61 -7.39 1.88
N LEU A 143 23.35 -6.90 3.10
CA LEU A 143 23.05 -7.77 4.23
C LEU A 143 21.67 -8.44 4.06
N PRO A 144 21.54 -9.76 4.32
CA PRO A 144 20.25 -10.41 4.32
C PRO A 144 19.36 -9.86 5.43
N VAL A 145 18.06 -9.80 5.17
CA VAL A 145 17.08 -9.42 6.21
C VAL A 145 17.15 -10.40 7.38
N LYS A 146 17.24 -9.87 8.60
CA LYS A 146 17.05 -10.62 9.84
C LYS A 146 15.57 -10.63 10.18
N ILE A 147 14.93 -11.80 10.08
CA ILE A 147 13.55 -11.98 10.52
C ILE A 147 13.58 -12.50 11.96
N VAL A 148 12.99 -11.75 12.89
CA VAL A 148 12.98 -12.03 14.33
C VAL A 148 11.55 -12.06 14.86
N TYR A 149 11.34 -12.64 16.04
CA TYR A 149 10.02 -12.81 16.65
C TYR A 149 10.03 -12.23 18.06
N ASN A 150 9.10 -11.34 18.40
CA ASN A 150 9.16 -10.67 19.70
C ASN A 150 8.84 -11.58 20.88
N SER A 151 8.19 -12.72 20.66
CA SER A 151 8.06 -13.75 21.69
C SER A 151 9.40 -14.27 22.23
N GLN A 152 10.51 -14.10 21.51
CA GLN A 152 11.84 -14.57 21.92
C GLN A 152 12.34 -13.90 23.20
N TRP A 153 11.97 -12.63 23.42
CA TRP A 153 12.30 -11.85 24.61
C TRP A 153 11.07 -11.56 25.46
N LEU A 154 9.92 -11.20 24.86
CA LEU A 154 8.73 -10.83 25.63
C LEU A 154 8.16 -12.00 26.46
N LYS A 155 8.27 -13.26 26.01
CA LYS A 155 7.83 -14.43 26.83
C LYS A 155 8.75 -14.69 28.03
N LYS A 156 9.97 -14.15 28.02
CA LYS A 156 10.99 -14.36 29.05
C LYS A 156 11.13 -13.17 30.00
N MET A 157 10.47 -12.05 29.69
CA MET A 157 10.51 -10.84 30.50
C MET A 157 9.95 -11.12 31.91
N PRO A 158 10.76 -10.91 32.97
CA PRO A 158 10.27 -11.01 34.33
C PRO A 158 9.15 -9.99 34.59
N LEU A 159 8.16 -10.37 35.40
CA LEU A 159 7.06 -9.46 35.75
C LEU A 159 7.57 -8.16 36.40
N SER A 160 8.61 -8.22 37.23
CA SER A 160 9.22 -7.04 37.84
C SER A 160 9.77 -6.05 36.81
N GLU A 161 10.39 -6.57 35.74
CA GLU A 161 10.87 -5.75 34.62
C GLU A 161 9.70 -5.17 33.83
N PHE A 162 8.67 -5.97 33.55
CA PHE A 162 7.45 -5.48 32.89
C PHE A 162 6.75 -4.37 33.68
N LEU A 163 6.68 -4.49 35.01
CA LEU A 163 6.12 -3.45 35.88
C LEU A 163 6.98 -2.17 35.85
N SER A 164 8.30 -2.32 35.81
CA SER A 164 9.22 -1.18 35.66
C SER A 164 9.02 -0.48 34.30
N LEU A 165 8.87 -1.25 33.22
CA LEU A 165 8.57 -0.76 31.89
C LEU A 165 7.25 0.02 31.85
N THR A 166 6.19 -0.49 32.47
CA THR A 166 4.87 0.17 32.47
C THR A 166 4.85 1.46 33.31
N SER A 167 5.80 1.66 34.22
CA SER A 167 5.94 2.89 35.00
C SER A 167 6.46 4.09 34.19
N LEU A 168 6.99 3.86 32.98
CA LEU A 168 7.60 4.90 32.15
C LEU A 168 6.59 5.88 31.52
N MET A 169 5.30 5.54 31.50
CA MET A 169 4.25 6.40 30.94
C MET A 169 3.01 6.41 31.82
N THR A 170 2.36 7.58 31.91
CA THR A 170 1.11 7.73 32.65
C THR A 170 -0.10 7.38 31.78
N VAL A 171 -1.19 6.95 32.42
CA VAL A 171 -2.48 6.72 31.75
C VAL A 171 -2.98 8.00 31.06
N SER A 172 -2.82 9.16 31.69
CA SER A 172 -3.22 10.46 31.11
C SER A 172 -2.55 10.71 29.77
N ARG A 173 -1.24 10.45 29.68
CA ARG A 173 -0.49 10.59 28.43
C ARG A 173 -0.93 9.61 27.35
N MET A 174 -1.35 8.40 27.74
CA MET A 174 -1.91 7.45 26.78
C MET A 174 -3.26 7.91 26.24
N LEU A 175 -4.10 8.51 27.08
CA LEU A 175 -5.42 9.00 26.68
C LEU A 175 -5.36 10.20 25.72
N GLU A 176 -4.25 10.94 25.67
CA GLU A 176 -4.03 12.02 24.69
C GLU A 176 -3.91 11.50 23.25
N ARG A 177 -3.59 10.22 23.06
CA ARG A 177 -3.52 9.60 21.74
C ARG A 177 -4.87 9.68 21.04
N ASP A 178 -4.91 10.25 19.82
CA ASP A 178 -6.14 10.53 19.06
C ASP A 178 -7.21 9.43 19.10
N ASN A 179 -6.81 8.16 18.90
CA ASN A 179 -7.76 7.05 18.91
C ASN A 179 -8.35 6.78 20.30
N PHE A 180 -7.51 6.76 21.34
CA PHE A 180 -7.98 6.60 22.72
C PHE A 180 -8.76 7.83 23.18
N ALA A 181 -8.29 9.04 22.86
CA ALA A 181 -9.01 10.29 23.12
C ALA A 181 -10.42 10.25 22.53
N LYS A 182 -10.54 9.82 21.26
CA LYS A 182 -11.84 9.70 20.57
C LYS A 182 -12.73 8.64 21.21
N ARG A 183 -12.23 7.42 21.43
CA ARG A 183 -13.00 6.33 22.05
C ARG A 183 -13.44 6.68 23.45
N PHE A 184 -12.57 7.30 24.24
CA PHE A 184 -12.86 7.76 25.60
C PHE A 184 -13.97 8.81 25.61
N LYS A 185 -13.88 9.83 24.73
CA LYS A 185 -14.95 10.84 24.55
C LYS A 185 -16.28 10.22 24.10
N GLU A 186 -16.24 9.18 23.28
CA GLU A 186 -17.42 8.45 22.79
C GLU A 186 -17.93 7.38 23.78
N ASN A 187 -17.34 7.26 24.99
CA ASN A 187 -17.63 6.20 25.96
C ASN A 187 -17.53 4.78 25.37
N LYS A 188 -16.66 4.59 24.38
CA LYS A 188 -16.35 3.27 23.82
C LYS A 188 -15.35 2.57 24.74
N PRO A 189 -15.50 1.26 24.97
CA PRO A 189 -14.54 0.50 25.78
C PRO A 189 -13.11 0.70 25.28
N ILE A 190 -12.15 0.81 26.19
CA ILE A 190 -10.70 0.75 25.93
C ILE A 190 -10.14 -0.24 26.94
N SER A 191 -9.56 -1.33 26.46
CA SER A 191 -9.04 -2.36 27.38
C SER A 191 -7.67 -1.94 27.94
N ILE A 192 -7.37 -2.37 29.17
CA ILE A 192 -6.01 -2.19 29.74
C ILE A 192 -4.96 -2.82 28.84
N ARG A 193 -5.30 -3.94 28.20
CA ARG A 193 -4.40 -4.66 27.28
C ARG A 193 -3.96 -3.79 26.10
N GLU A 194 -4.84 -2.93 25.58
CA GLU A 194 -4.52 -1.97 24.52
C GLU A 194 -3.53 -0.90 25.00
N PHE A 195 -3.61 -0.48 26.27
CA PHE A 195 -2.61 0.43 26.87
C PHE A 195 -1.25 -0.22 27.07
N LEU A 196 -1.18 -1.55 27.21
CA LEU A 196 0.08 -2.26 27.36
C LEU A 196 0.85 -2.42 26.04
N TYR A 197 0.17 -2.32 24.90
CA TYR A 197 0.77 -2.57 23.58
C TYR A 197 1.99 -1.69 23.25
N PRO A 198 1.95 -0.35 23.44
CA PRO A 198 3.09 0.52 23.10
C PRO A 198 4.36 0.18 23.89
N PHE A 199 4.24 -0.29 25.13
CA PHE A 199 5.38 -0.72 25.93
C PHE A 199 6.06 -1.95 25.33
N LEU A 200 5.28 -2.93 24.89
CA LEU A 200 5.81 -4.17 24.30
C LEU A 200 6.50 -3.87 22.97
N GLN A 201 5.85 -3.09 22.09
CA GLN A 201 6.47 -2.67 20.83
C GLN A 201 7.72 -1.81 21.06
N GLY A 202 7.71 -0.97 22.10
CA GLY A 202 8.86 -0.14 22.44
C GLY A 202 10.03 -0.93 23.01
N TYR A 203 9.75 -1.92 23.85
CA TYR A 203 10.76 -2.84 24.37
C TYR A 203 11.40 -3.68 23.24
N ASP A 204 10.66 -3.99 22.18
CA ASP A 204 11.25 -4.59 20.98
C ASP A 204 12.41 -3.73 20.41
N SER A 205 12.37 -2.40 20.52
CA SER A 205 13.48 -1.54 20.10
C SER A 205 14.69 -1.66 21.02
N VAL A 206 14.47 -1.75 22.34
CA VAL A 206 15.53 -1.96 23.35
C VAL A 206 16.33 -3.23 23.07
N GLU A 207 15.63 -4.34 22.87
CA GLU A 207 16.24 -5.65 22.61
C GLU A 207 17.02 -5.66 21.29
N LEU A 208 16.50 -4.99 20.27
CA LEU A 208 17.15 -4.89 18.96
C LEU A 208 18.24 -3.83 18.91
N LYS A 209 18.31 -2.92 19.91
CA LYS A 209 19.16 -1.72 19.91
C LYS A 209 19.00 -0.97 18.59
N SER A 210 17.75 -0.59 18.31
CA SER A 210 17.38 -0.08 16.99
C SER A 210 17.96 1.31 16.78
N ASP A 211 18.63 1.53 15.65
CA ASP A 211 19.09 2.87 15.30
C ASP A 211 17.95 3.70 14.70
N ILE A 212 17.07 3.03 13.93
CA ILE A 212 15.97 3.62 13.20
C ILE A 212 14.77 2.67 13.23
N GLU A 213 13.58 3.16 13.57
CA GLU A 213 12.32 2.45 13.35
C GLU A 213 11.50 3.13 12.24
N ILE A 214 11.02 2.31 11.30
CA ILE A 214 10.22 2.76 10.16
C ILE A 214 8.82 2.16 10.25
N GLY A 215 7.80 2.98 10.08
CA GLY A 215 6.40 2.54 10.16
C GLY A 215 5.45 3.45 9.40
N GLY A 216 4.17 3.08 9.34
CA GLY A 216 3.13 3.98 8.85
C GLY A 216 2.87 5.13 9.83
N THR A 217 2.24 6.20 9.37
CA THR A 217 1.86 7.34 10.25
C THR A 217 0.92 6.94 11.39
N ASP A 218 0.21 5.82 11.27
CA ASP A 218 -0.61 5.25 12.34
C ASP A 218 0.22 4.69 13.50
N GLN A 219 1.48 4.30 13.26
CA GLN A 219 2.40 3.74 14.27
C GLN A 219 3.21 4.79 15.03
N THR A 220 3.08 6.08 14.68
CA THR A 220 3.91 7.18 15.19
C THR A 220 4.00 7.17 16.72
N PHE A 221 2.86 7.07 17.42
CA PHE A 221 2.84 7.05 18.88
C PHE A 221 3.66 5.90 19.46
N ASN A 222 3.50 4.68 18.93
CA ASN A 222 4.19 3.51 19.47
C ASN A 222 5.71 3.58 19.19
N MET A 223 6.11 4.07 18.00
CA MET A 223 7.52 4.24 17.66
C MET A 223 8.21 5.31 18.53
N LEU A 224 7.49 6.40 18.83
CA LEU A 224 7.97 7.43 19.76
C LEU A 224 8.01 6.93 21.21
N ALA A 225 7.06 6.09 21.63
CA ALA A 225 7.14 5.40 22.93
C ALA A 225 8.39 4.51 23.00
N GLY A 226 8.69 3.76 21.93
CA GLY A 226 9.91 2.96 21.83
C GLY A 226 11.19 3.78 22.01
N ARG A 227 11.24 4.96 21.40
CA ARG A 227 12.35 5.90 21.58
C ARG A 227 12.56 6.28 23.06
N GLN A 228 11.48 6.64 23.76
CA GLN A 228 11.55 7.03 25.17
C GLN A 228 11.94 5.84 26.07
N ILE A 229 11.49 4.64 25.72
CA ILE A 229 11.85 3.42 26.44
C ILE A 229 13.34 3.11 26.23
N GLU A 230 13.89 3.26 25.03
CA GLU A 230 15.34 3.12 24.80
C GLU A 230 16.15 4.09 25.64
N GLU A 231 15.74 5.36 25.72
CA GLU A 231 16.37 6.37 26.60
C GLU A 231 16.33 5.94 28.07
N ALA A 232 15.19 5.45 28.56
CA ALA A 232 15.05 4.97 29.94
C ALA A 232 15.93 3.74 30.24
N TYR A 233 16.23 2.92 29.24
CA TYR A 233 17.16 1.79 29.32
C TYR A 233 18.63 2.20 29.08
N GLY A 234 18.92 3.49 28.95
CA GLY A 234 20.28 4.01 28.76
C GLY A 234 20.87 3.77 27.36
N LEU A 235 20.03 3.48 26.37
CA LEU A 235 20.43 3.31 24.98
C LEU A 235 20.37 4.63 24.21
N GLU A 236 21.11 4.72 23.10
CA GLU A 236 20.96 5.85 22.18
C GLU A 236 19.62 5.70 21.42
N PRO A 237 18.64 6.59 21.65
CA PRO A 237 17.30 6.47 21.07
C PRO A 237 17.30 6.33 19.55
N GLN A 238 16.34 5.57 19.02
CA GLN A 238 16.09 5.44 17.59
C GLN A 238 15.59 6.75 16.96
N ALA A 239 15.96 6.97 15.69
CA ALA A 239 15.24 7.92 14.85
C ALA A 239 13.94 7.27 14.34
N VAL A 240 12.86 8.04 14.23
CA VAL A 240 11.56 7.51 13.79
C VAL A 240 11.21 8.10 12.43
N ILE A 241 10.96 7.22 11.46
CA ILE A 241 10.56 7.59 10.10
C ILE A 241 9.16 7.08 9.82
N THR A 242 8.25 7.98 9.50
CA THR A 242 6.87 7.64 9.14
C THR A 242 6.66 7.67 7.63
N LEU A 243 5.89 6.70 7.15
CA LEU A 243 5.55 6.53 5.75
C LEU A 243 4.05 6.78 5.54
N PRO A 244 3.66 7.30 4.37
CA PRO A 244 2.26 7.59 4.07
C PRO A 244 1.44 6.31 3.96
N LEU A 245 0.16 6.40 4.31
CA LEU A 245 -0.79 5.30 4.16
C LEU A 245 -1.32 5.24 2.72
N LEU A 246 -1.29 4.05 2.12
CA LEU A 246 -1.95 3.81 0.83
C LEU A 246 -3.44 3.51 1.04
N LEU A 247 -4.29 4.24 0.32
CA LEU A 247 -5.71 3.93 0.25
C LEU A 247 -5.95 2.64 -0.54
N GLY A 248 -7.05 1.95 -0.24
CA GLY A 248 -7.48 0.74 -0.92
C GLY A 248 -8.02 1.02 -2.33
N THR A 249 -8.38 -0.05 -3.03
CA THR A 249 -8.91 0.00 -4.40
C THR A 249 -10.23 0.77 -4.54
N ASP A 250 -10.84 1.18 -3.44
CA ASP A 250 -12.10 1.94 -3.36
C ASP A 250 -11.92 3.34 -2.75
N GLY A 251 -10.68 3.76 -2.47
CA GLY A 251 -10.37 5.07 -1.87
C GLY A 251 -10.57 5.17 -0.36
N ARG A 252 -11.06 4.12 0.30
CA ARG A 252 -11.06 4.04 1.77
C ARG A 252 -9.70 3.55 2.26
N LYS A 253 -9.44 3.62 3.57
CA LYS A 253 -8.24 3.01 4.16
C LYS A 253 -8.16 1.53 3.73
N MET A 254 -6.99 1.10 3.27
CA MET A 254 -6.77 -0.27 2.84
C MET A 254 -6.97 -1.21 4.03
N SER A 255 -7.87 -2.18 3.88
CA SER A 255 -8.20 -3.14 4.93
C SER A 255 -8.60 -4.49 4.33
N LYS A 256 -7.98 -5.53 4.88
CA LYS A 256 -8.27 -6.93 4.52
C LYS A 256 -9.75 -7.28 4.70
N SER A 257 -10.40 -6.73 5.73
CA SER A 257 -11.81 -6.98 6.03
C SER A 257 -12.77 -6.26 5.08
N LEU A 258 -12.33 -5.19 4.43
CA LEU A 258 -13.13 -4.45 3.45
C LEU A 258 -13.02 -5.04 2.03
N GLY A 259 -12.10 -5.99 1.82
CA GLY A 259 -11.84 -6.56 0.50
C GLY A 259 -11.27 -5.56 -0.51
N ASN A 260 -10.79 -4.40 -0.06
CA ASN A 260 -10.23 -3.33 -0.90
C ASN A 260 -8.69 -3.40 -1.02
N CYS A 261 -8.10 -4.57 -0.73
CA CYS A 261 -6.66 -4.81 -0.75
C CYS A 261 -6.20 -5.42 -2.08
N ILE A 262 -4.98 -5.06 -2.47
CA ILE A 262 -4.18 -5.82 -3.43
C ILE A 262 -3.09 -6.54 -2.62
N SER A 263 -3.13 -7.86 -2.63
CA SER A 263 -2.26 -8.73 -1.82
C SER A 263 -0.94 -9.01 -2.53
N LEU A 264 0.14 -9.13 -1.78
CA LEU A 264 1.42 -9.64 -2.28
C LEU A 264 1.38 -11.16 -2.52
N ALA A 265 0.33 -11.84 -2.04
CA ALA A 265 0.06 -13.25 -2.34
C ALA A 265 -0.89 -13.44 -3.54
N ASP A 266 -1.46 -12.35 -4.10
CA ASP A 266 -2.30 -12.42 -5.30
C ASP A 266 -1.50 -12.99 -6.49
N SER A 267 -2.23 -13.54 -7.48
CA SER A 267 -1.64 -13.91 -8.77
C SER A 267 -1.22 -12.68 -9.58
N SER A 268 -0.36 -12.85 -10.59
CA SER A 268 0.03 -11.76 -11.48
C SER A 268 -1.18 -11.14 -12.20
N GLU A 269 -2.14 -11.98 -12.59
CA GLU A 269 -3.41 -11.56 -13.20
C GLU A 269 -4.27 -10.74 -12.23
N ASP A 270 -4.39 -11.16 -10.98
CA ASP A 270 -5.17 -10.44 -9.97
C ASP A 270 -4.56 -9.10 -9.62
N VAL A 271 -3.23 -9.04 -9.44
CA VAL A 271 -2.51 -7.77 -9.22
C VAL A 271 -2.76 -6.82 -10.39
N PHE A 272 -2.60 -7.30 -11.62
CA PHE A 272 -2.82 -6.50 -12.82
C PHE A 272 -4.27 -5.99 -12.90
N GLY A 273 -5.24 -6.90 -12.75
CA GLY A 273 -6.67 -6.59 -12.84
C GLY A 273 -7.16 -5.62 -11.75
N LYS A 274 -6.69 -5.77 -10.51
CA LYS A 274 -7.05 -4.89 -9.40
C LYS A 274 -6.43 -3.49 -9.55
N ILE A 275 -5.23 -3.36 -10.11
CA ILE A 275 -4.67 -2.04 -10.45
C ILE A 275 -5.49 -1.37 -11.57
N MET A 276 -5.94 -2.13 -12.56
CA MET A 276 -6.79 -1.60 -13.62
C MET A 276 -8.17 -1.10 -13.12
N SER A 277 -8.63 -1.55 -11.96
CA SER A 277 -9.93 -1.17 -11.38
C SER A 277 -9.87 -0.01 -10.39
N ILE A 278 -8.69 0.48 -10.00
CA ILE A 278 -8.60 1.59 -9.02
C ILE A 278 -9.19 2.89 -9.58
N PRO A 279 -9.85 3.73 -8.77
CA PRO A 279 -10.29 5.06 -9.17
C PRO A 279 -9.14 5.96 -9.65
N ASP A 280 -9.41 6.80 -10.66
CA ASP A 280 -8.38 7.64 -11.30
C ASP A 280 -7.76 8.66 -10.33
N ASN A 281 -8.53 9.13 -9.35
CA ASN A 281 -8.06 10.05 -8.31
C ASN A 281 -6.98 9.44 -7.40
N LEU A 282 -6.87 8.11 -7.33
CA LEU A 282 -5.85 7.42 -6.55
C LEU A 282 -4.55 7.16 -7.33
N LEU A 283 -4.56 7.36 -8.65
CA LEU A 283 -3.41 7.02 -9.51
C LEU A 283 -2.14 7.75 -9.08
N LYS A 284 -2.25 9.01 -8.65
CA LYS A 284 -1.13 9.80 -8.17
C LYS A 284 -0.38 9.08 -7.05
N ASP A 285 -1.09 8.74 -5.99
CA ASP A 285 -0.46 8.22 -4.78
C ASP A 285 0.03 6.79 -5.01
N TYR A 286 -0.74 5.98 -5.74
CA TYR A 286 -0.28 4.65 -6.16
C TYR A 286 0.99 4.70 -7.00
N PHE A 287 1.06 5.58 -7.98
CA PHE A 287 2.21 5.66 -8.87
C PHE A 287 3.45 6.19 -8.14
N TYR A 288 3.30 7.27 -7.37
CA TYR A 288 4.41 7.86 -6.62
C TYR A 288 4.97 6.92 -5.53
N LEU A 289 4.09 6.25 -4.78
CA LEU A 289 4.49 5.41 -3.64
C LEU A 289 4.92 4.00 -4.03
N LEU A 290 4.50 3.50 -5.20
CA LEU A 290 4.76 2.11 -5.63
C LEU A 290 5.77 1.99 -6.78
N THR A 291 6.35 3.10 -7.26
CA THR A 291 7.42 3.10 -8.28
C THR A 291 8.70 3.80 -7.83
N ASP A 292 9.83 3.54 -8.49
CA ASP A 292 11.15 4.15 -8.22
C ASP A 292 11.28 5.55 -8.83
N LEU A 293 10.19 6.11 -9.37
CA LEU A 293 10.24 7.41 -10.00
C LEU A 293 10.47 8.52 -8.98
N SER A 294 11.26 9.50 -9.39
CA SER A 294 11.45 10.74 -8.66
C SER A 294 10.18 11.59 -8.69
N PHE A 295 10.08 12.53 -7.75
CA PHE A 295 8.97 13.49 -7.76
C PHE A 295 8.93 14.34 -9.05
N SER A 296 10.09 14.64 -9.66
CA SER A 296 10.15 15.39 -10.92
C SER A 296 9.62 14.57 -12.10
N GLN A 297 9.95 13.28 -12.19
CA GLN A 297 9.42 12.37 -13.20
C GLN A 297 7.90 12.19 -13.04
N TRP A 298 7.42 12.04 -11.81
CA TRP A 298 5.98 12.05 -11.56
C TRP A 298 5.32 13.36 -11.98
N ARG A 299 5.94 14.51 -11.70
CA ARG A 299 5.41 15.83 -12.08
C ARG A 299 5.28 15.95 -13.60
N GLN A 300 6.28 15.50 -14.36
CA GLN A 300 6.23 15.45 -15.82
C GLN A 300 5.07 14.59 -16.31
N ILE A 301 4.94 13.36 -15.78
CA ILE A 301 3.82 12.46 -16.11
C ILE A 301 2.48 13.12 -15.79
N ARG A 302 2.35 13.77 -14.62
CA ARG A 302 1.14 14.49 -14.20
C ARG A 302 0.82 15.68 -15.11
N ASP A 303 1.82 16.43 -15.55
CA ASP A 303 1.62 17.60 -16.39
C ASP A 303 1.25 17.19 -17.83
N GLU A 304 1.78 16.06 -18.31
CA GLU A 304 1.25 15.38 -19.51
C GLU A 304 -0.18 14.86 -19.28
N MET A 305 -0.49 14.36 -18.08
CA MET A 305 -1.85 13.91 -17.75
C MET A 305 -2.89 15.02 -17.90
N ARG A 306 -2.52 16.28 -17.66
CA ARG A 306 -3.40 17.45 -17.78
C ARG A 306 -3.71 17.85 -19.23
N LYS A 307 -2.94 17.38 -20.22
CA LYS A 307 -3.03 17.79 -21.63
C LYS A 307 -3.96 16.92 -22.51
N GLY A 308 -4.62 15.89 -21.95
CA GLY A 308 -5.55 15.02 -22.70
C GLY A 308 -5.19 13.54 -22.58
N TYR A 309 -5.34 13.01 -21.37
CA TYR A 309 -4.77 11.72 -20.98
C TYR A 309 -5.77 10.57 -20.98
N ASN A 310 -5.29 9.35 -21.22
CA ASN A 310 -6.07 8.11 -21.14
C ASN A 310 -5.73 7.34 -19.86
N PRO A 311 -6.52 7.44 -18.77
CA PRO A 311 -6.34 6.75 -17.48
C PRO A 311 -5.98 5.28 -17.55
N LYS A 312 -6.45 4.60 -18.60
CA LYS A 312 -6.12 3.20 -18.86
C LYS A 312 -4.61 2.98 -19.05
N LYS A 313 -3.90 3.87 -19.76
CA LYS A 313 -2.47 3.70 -20.09
C LYS A 313 -1.54 3.78 -18.87
N VAL A 314 -1.80 4.66 -17.91
CA VAL A 314 -1.03 4.80 -16.65
C VAL A 314 -1.39 3.65 -15.72
N LYS A 315 -2.67 3.23 -15.67
CA LYS A 315 -3.03 2.00 -14.96
C LYS A 315 -2.29 0.79 -15.52
N GLU A 316 -2.21 0.65 -16.84
CA GLU A 316 -1.42 -0.41 -17.48
C GLU A 316 0.07 -0.30 -17.15
N ALA A 317 0.64 0.91 -17.20
CA ALA A 317 2.04 1.12 -16.86
C ALA A 317 2.32 0.76 -15.39
N LEU A 318 1.50 1.25 -14.47
CA LEU A 318 1.58 0.93 -13.04
C LEU A 318 1.44 -0.57 -12.79
N ALA A 319 0.45 -1.21 -13.41
CA ALA A 319 0.23 -2.64 -13.30
C ALA A 319 1.42 -3.43 -13.82
N SER A 320 1.99 -3.03 -14.97
CA SER A 320 3.20 -3.65 -15.51
C SER A 320 4.41 -3.48 -14.58
N ILE A 321 4.64 -2.28 -14.02
CA ILE A 321 5.75 -2.05 -13.07
C ILE A 321 5.58 -2.92 -11.83
N LEU A 322 4.38 -2.94 -11.24
CA LEU A 322 4.11 -3.73 -10.04
C LEU A 322 4.25 -5.23 -10.29
N VAL A 323 3.73 -5.74 -11.41
CA VAL A 323 3.89 -7.16 -11.76
C VAL A 323 5.34 -7.50 -12.05
N ALA A 324 6.11 -6.59 -12.68
CA ALA A 324 7.53 -6.81 -12.93
C ALA A 324 8.31 -6.89 -11.61
N ASN A 325 8.01 -6.00 -10.66
CA ASN A 325 8.68 -5.94 -9.37
C ASN A 325 8.31 -7.12 -8.45
N LEU A 326 7.06 -7.59 -8.48
CA LEU A 326 6.58 -8.66 -7.61
C LEU A 326 6.76 -10.07 -8.18
N PHE A 327 6.97 -10.17 -9.48
CA PHE A 327 7.12 -11.43 -10.22
C PHE A 327 8.33 -11.35 -11.16
N SER A 328 8.11 -10.97 -12.42
CA SER A 328 9.18 -10.76 -13.40
C SER A 328 8.74 -9.86 -14.56
N PRO A 329 9.68 -9.22 -15.28
CA PRO A 329 9.37 -8.42 -16.47
C PRO A 329 8.62 -9.21 -17.56
N GLU A 330 8.95 -10.49 -17.73
CA GLU A 330 8.31 -11.38 -18.73
C GLU A 330 6.86 -11.66 -18.38
N ILE A 331 6.57 -11.89 -17.09
CA ILE A 331 5.20 -12.07 -16.58
C ILE A 331 4.41 -10.78 -16.78
N ALA A 332 4.99 -9.61 -16.47
CA ALA A 332 4.33 -8.33 -16.67
C ALA A 332 3.94 -8.08 -18.13
N LYS A 333 4.81 -8.43 -19.09
CA LYS A 333 4.52 -8.35 -20.52
C LYS A 333 3.36 -9.26 -20.91
N LYS A 334 3.38 -10.52 -20.44
CA LYS A 334 2.32 -11.51 -20.70
C LYS A 334 0.97 -11.05 -20.15
N GLU A 335 0.92 -10.54 -18.91
CA GLU A 335 -0.33 -10.05 -18.32
C GLU A 335 -0.87 -8.83 -19.06
N LYS A 336 -0.01 -7.89 -19.46
CA LYS A 336 -0.42 -6.74 -20.27
C LYS A 336 -1.04 -7.17 -21.60
N GLU A 337 -0.41 -8.09 -22.30
CA GLU A 337 -0.95 -8.63 -23.55
C GLU A 337 -2.27 -9.37 -23.34
N LYS A 338 -2.34 -10.24 -22.33
CA LYS A 338 -3.57 -10.98 -21.97
C LYS A 338 -4.70 -10.03 -21.64
N PHE A 339 -4.46 -9.03 -20.80
CA PHE A 339 -5.45 -8.02 -20.44
C PHE A 339 -5.91 -7.24 -21.67
N ASN A 340 -4.99 -6.81 -22.54
CA ASN A 340 -5.33 -6.10 -23.76
C ASN A 340 -6.14 -6.96 -24.74
N ARG A 341 -5.84 -8.25 -24.87
CA ARG A 341 -6.65 -9.19 -25.67
C ARG A 341 -8.04 -9.38 -25.07
N LEU A 342 -8.15 -9.58 -23.75
CA LEU A 342 -9.43 -9.72 -23.06
C LEU A 342 -10.26 -8.44 -23.09
N PHE A 343 -9.61 -7.28 -22.98
CA PHE A 343 -10.24 -5.98 -23.10
C PHE A 343 -10.68 -5.73 -24.54
N ALA A 344 -9.86 -6.05 -25.54
CA ALA A 344 -10.24 -5.97 -26.95
C ALA A 344 -11.39 -6.93 -27.30
N LYS A 345 -11.49 -8.10 -26.64
CA LYS A 345 -12.65 -8.99 -26.73
C LYS A 345 -13.88 -8.47 -25.98
N LYS A 346 -13.70 -7.78 -24.84
CA LYS A 346 -14.77 -7.11 -24.07
C LYS A 346 -15.23 -5.78 -24.68
N VAL A 347 -14.41 -5.18 -25.55
CA VAL A 347 -14.85 -4.24 -26.59
C VAL A 347 -15.56 -5.10 -27.63
N VAL A 348 -16.77 -5.52 -27.29
CA VAL A 348 -17.78 -6.19 -28.14
C VAL A 348 -17.19 -6.81 -29.40
N THR A 349 -16.67 -8.03 -29.30
CA THR A 349 -16.55 -8.86 -30.50
C THR A 349 -17.96 -9.12 -31.03
N ASP A 350 -18.18 -8.92 -32.35
CA ASP A 350 -19.47 -9.09 -33.07
C ASP A 350 -20.22 -10.41 -32.76
N LYS A 351 -19.58 -11.40 -32.14
CA LYS A 351 -20.17 -12.71 -31.81
C LYS A 351 -21.11 -12.73 -30.58
N ASP A 352 -21.07 -11.72 -29.71
CA ASP A 352 -21.94 -11.65 -28.50
C ASP A 352 -23.12 -10.66 -28.65
N VAL A 353 -23.33 -10.12 -29.85
CA VAL A 353 -24.37 -9.14 -30.13
C VAL A 353 -25.56 -9.81 -30.80
N LYS A 354 -26.72 -9.81 -30.13
CA LYS A 354 -27.95 -10.32 -30.76
C LYS A 354 -28.40 -9.32 -31.84
N GLU A 355 -28.34 -9.73 -33.09
CA GLU A 355 -28.90 -8.95 -34.21
C GLU A 355 -30.43 -9.05 -34.19
N ILE A 356 -31.08 -7.89 -34.25
CA ILE A 356 -32.54 -7.76 -34.31
C ILE A 356 -32.91 -7.01 -35.57
N PHE A 357 -33.79 -7.62 -36.38
CA PHE A 357 -34.27 -7.06 -37.63
C PHE A 357 -35.60 -6.34 -37.43
N THR A 358 -35.71 -5.11 -37.94
CA THR A 358 -36.95 -4.30 -37.89
C THR A 358 -37.20 -3.62 -39.25
N ARG A 359 -38.45 -3.31 -39.56
CA ARG A 359 -38.87 -2.72 -40.86
C ARG A 359 -38.71 -1.19 -40.94
N GLY A 360 -38.12 -0.57 -39.92
CA GLY A 360 -37.96 0.88 -39.82
C GLY A 360 -37.79 1.37 -38.37
N PRO A 361 -37.89 2.70 -38.16
CA PRO A 361 -37.72 3.29 -36.85
C PRO A 361 -38.68 2.74 -35.80
N ILE A 362 -38.16 2.44 -34.61
CA ILE A 362 -38.93 1.83 -33.52
C ILE A 362 -38.45 2.34 -32.17
N LYS A 363 -39.38 2.51 -31.21
CA LYS A 363 -39.02 2.88 -29.84
C LYS A 363 -38.23 1.75 -29.18
N LEU A 364 -37.16 2.12 -28.47
CA LEU A 364 -36.25 1.16 -27.83
C LEU A 364 -36.98 0.24 -26.84
N ILE A 365 -37.90 0.78 -26.05
CA ILE A 365 -38.69 -0.02 -25.09
C ILE A 365 -39.57 -1.05 -25.80
N ASP A 366 -40.21 -0.65 -26.90
CA ASP A 366 -41.10 -1.54 -27.66
C ASP A 366 -40.31 -2.66 -28.34
N LEU A 367 -39.12 -2.35 -28.85
CA LEU A 367 -38.19 -3.34 -29.41
C LEU A 367 -37.75 -4.36 -28.35
N LEU A 368 -37.29 -3.90 -27.18
CA LEU A 368 -36.82 -4.78 -26.10
C LEU A 368 -37.93 -5.71 -25.60
N ASN A 369 -39.16 -5.20 -25.53
CA ASN A 369 -40.32 -5.98 -25.09
C ASN A 369 -40.74 -7.00 -26.17
N LYS A 370 -40.78 -6.60 -27.44
CA LYS A 370 -41.11 -7.47 -28.57
C LYS A 370 -40.16 -8.67 -28.68
N GLU A 371 -38.87 -8.40 -28.47
CA GLU A 371 -37.80 -9.42 -28.53
C GLU A 371 -37.62 -10.23 -27.24
N LYS A 372 -38.51 -10.02 -26.25
CA LYS A 372 -38.50 -10.68 -24.93
C LYS A 372 -37.16 -10.55 -24.19
N ILE A 373 -36.45 -9.44 -24.40
CA ILE A 373 -35.17 -9.15 -23.73
C ILE A 373 -35.41 -8.64 -22.30
N ILE A 374 -36.55 -8.02 -22.09
CA ILE A 374 -37.07 -7.57 -20.79
C ILE A 374 -38.39 -8.29 -20.51
N LYS A 375 -38.76 -8.40 -19.23
CA LYS A 375 -40.00 -9.05 -18.80
C LYS A 375 -41.23 -8.16 -18.99
N SER A 376 -41.07 -6.84 -18.96
CA SER A 376 -42.16 -5.88 -19.19
C SER A 376 -41.65 -4.49 -19.60
N LYS A 377 -42.51 -3.67 -20.22
CA LYS A 377 -42.20 -2.25 -20.52
C LYS A 377 -41.88 -1.43 -19.26
N SER A 378 -42.43 -1.79 -18.10
CA SER A 378 -42.12 -1.14 -16.81
C SER A 378 -40.68 -1.41 -16.37
N GLU A 379 -40.17 -2.63 -16.60
CA GLU A 379 -38.77 -2.96 -16.35
C GLU A 379 -37.81 -2.15 -17.23
N ALA A 380 -38.17 -1.92 -18.50
CA ALA A 380 -37.39 -1.05 -19.39
C ALA A 380 -37.28 0.38 -18.83
N ARG A 381 -38.38 0.97 -18.38
CA ARG A 381 -38.37 2.32 -17.79
C ARG A 381 -37.49 2.37 -16.54
N ARG A 382 -37.53 1.34 -15.70
CA ARG A 382 -36.63 1.21 -14.55
C ARG A 382 -35.16 1.14 -14.98
N LEU A 383 -34.82 0.35 -16.00
CA LEU A 383 -33.46 0.26 -16.54
C LEU A 383 -32.97 1.60 -17.11
N ILE A 384 -33.84 2.39 -17.74
CA ILE A 384 -33.53 3.75 -18.21
C ILE A 384 -33.30 4.69 -17.02
N SER A 385 -34.20 4.70 -16.03
CA SER A 385 -34.05 5.55 -14.83
C SER A 385 -32.78 5.23 -14.02
N SER A 386 -32.36 3.96 -14.01
CA SER A 386 -31.13 3.50 -13.36
C SER A 386 -29.87 3.65 -14.22
N LYS A 387 -29.96 4.31 -15.38
CA LYS A 387 -28.82 4.53 -16.31
C LYS A 387 -28.18 3.23 -16.80
N ALA A 388 -28.96 2.14 -16.84
CA ALA A 388 -28.51 0.80 -17.19
C ALA A 388 -28.61 0.48 -18.70
N ILE A 389 -29.22 1.37 -19.49
CA ILE A 389 -29.29 1.27 -20.96
C ILE A 389 -28.32 2.28 -21.58
N LYS A 390 -27.44 1.81 -22.45
CA LYS A 390 -26.45 2.65 -23.13
C LYS A 390 -26.40 2.36 -24.62
N LEU A 391 -26.36 3.39 -25.45
CA LEU A 391 -26.01 3.30 -26.87
C LEU A 391 -24.48 3.27 -27.00
N ILE A 392 -23.96 2.38 -27.83
CA ILE A 392 -22.54 2.26 -28.14
C ILE A 392 -22.30 2.93 -29.49
N GLU A 393 -21.51 4.00 -29.50
CA GLU A 393 -21.06 4.69 -30.72
C GLU A 393 -19.53 4.76 -30.72
N GLY A 394 -18.89 4.08 -31.68
CA GLY A 394 -17.43 4.00 -31.76
C GLY A 394 -16.78 3.44 -30.48
N GLN A 395 -15.89 4.21 -29.86
CA GLN A 395 -15.24 3.86 -28.58
C GLN A 395 -15.99 4.40 -27.34
N GLY A 396 -17.11 5.11 -27.52
CA GLY A 396 -17.89 5.76 -26.46
C GLY A 396 -19.19 5.02 -26.09
N GLN A 397 -19.81 5.44 -24.98
CA GLN A 397 -21.14 4.97 -24.55
C GLN A 397 -22.01 6.14 -24.09
N ILE A 398 -23.19 6.28 -24.69
CA ILE A 398 -24.19 7.31 -24.36
C ILE A 398 -25.27 6.68 -23.49
N VAL A 399 -25.53 7.23 -22.30
CA VAL A 399 -26.62 6.77 -21.44
C VAL A 399 -27.95 7.20 -22.04
N ILE A 400 -28.85 6.25 -22.24
CA ILE A 400 -30.22 6.56 -22.67
C ILE A 400 -31.04 6.88 -21.43
N SER A 401 -31.47 8.13 -21.32
CA SER A 401 -32.32 8.64 -20.23
C SER A 401 -33.77 8.88 -20.65
N ASN A 402 -34.06 8.93 -21.96
CA ASN A 402 -35.40 9.15 -22.50
C ASN A 402 -36.16 7.81 -22.68
N PRO A 403 -37.29 7.58 -22.00
CA PRO A 403 -38.14 6.40 -22.20
C PRO A 403 -38.72 6.28 -23.61
N ASP A 404 -38.90 7.40 -24.31
CA ASP A 404 -39.43 7.47 -25.68
C ASP A 404 -38.34 7.48 -26.76
N TYR A 405 -37.12 7.05 -26.40
CA TYR A 405 -35.99 7.01 -27.33
C TYR A 405 -36.32 6.20 -28.59
N LEU A 406 -36.30 6.89 -29.74
CA LEU A 406 -36.56 6.32 -31.06
C LEU A 406 -35.25 5.89 -31.70
N ILE A 407 -35.21 4.66 -32.21
CA ILE A 407 -34.06 4.16 -32.98
C ILE A 407 -34.30 4.56 -34.42
N GLU A 408 -33.52 5.52 -34.93
CA GLU A 408 -33.68 6.06 -36.29
C GLU A 408 -32.62 5.56 -37.29
N LYS A 409 -31.53 4.97 -36.79
CA LYS A 409 -30.39 4.53 -37.61
C LYS A 409 -30.21 3.01 -37.56
N SER A 410 -30.11 2.39 -38.73
CA SER A 410 -29.70 0.99 -38.88
C SER A 410 -28.25 0.81 -38.43
N GLY A 411 -27.95 -0.32 -37.77
CA GLY A 411 -26.63 -0.63 -37.21
C GLY A 411 -26.39 -0.16 -35.77
N SER A 412 -27.38 0.46 -35.12
CA SER A 412 -27.25 0.96 -33.74
C SER A 412 -27.05 -0.19 -32.73
N ILE A 413 -26.05 -0.07 -31.85
CA ILE A 413 -25.74 -1.08 -30.82
C ILE A 413 -26.12 -0.57 -29.43
N PHE A 414 -26.93 -1.34 -28.70
CA PHE A 414 -27.33 -1.02 -27.33
C PHE A 414 -26.80 -2.05 -26.33
N LYS A 415 -26.28 -1.56 -25.21
CA LYS A 415 -25.98 -2.35 -24.02
C LYS A 415 -27.13 -2.21 -23.02
N ILE A 416 -27.73 -3.35 -22.67
CA ILE A 416 -28.80 -3.45 -21.68
C ILE A 416 -28.25 -4.12 -20.42
N GLY A 417 -28.17 -3.37 -19.33
CA GLY A 417 -27.60 -3.84 -18.07
C GLY A 417 -26.10 -4.15 -18.18
N LYS A 418 -25.64 -5.21 -17.49
CA LYS A 418 -24.21 -5.56 -17.44
C LYS A 418 -23.73 -6.44 -18.59
N ARG A 419 -24.61 -7.26 -19.19
CA ARG A 419 -24.23 -8.41 -20.03
C ARG A 419 -24.93 -8.52 -21.38
N ILE A 420 -26.03 -7.80 -21.64
CA ILE A 420 -26.82 -7.98 -22.87
C ILE A 420 -26.43 -6.89 -23.87
N PHE A 421 -26.12 -7.29 -25.11
CA PHE A 421 -25.84 -6.40 -26.22
C PHE A 421 -26.74 -6.75 -27.41
N ILE A 422 -27.31 -5.72 -28.03
CA ILE A 422 -28.16 -5.87 -29.22
C ILE A 422 -27.69 -4.94 -30.34
N LYS A 423 -27.82 -5.39 -31.59
CA LYS A 423 -27.60 -4.58 -32.79
C LYS A 423 -28.88 -4.55 -33.60
N VAL A 424 -29.35 -3.36 -33.93
CA VAL A 424 -30.63 -3.16 -34.62
C VAL A 424 -30.38 -2.90 -36.09
N ILE A 425 -30.89 -3.77 -36.96
CA ILE A 425 -30.71 -3.70 -38.40
C ILE A 425 -32.05 -3.44 -39.05
N PHE A 426 -32.15 -2.38 -39.85
CA PHE A 426 -33.33 -2.11 -40.65
C PHE A 426 -33.28 -2.98 -41.90
N ARG A 427 -34.33 -3.78 -42.13
CA ARG A 427 -34.50 -4.66 -43.28
C ARG A 427 -35.88 -4.52 -43.88
#